data_AF-A0A7V9JYI7-F1
#
_entry.id   AF-A0A7V9JYI7-F1
#
_cell.length_a   1.000
_cell.length_b   1.000
_cell.length_c   1.000
_cell.angle_alpha   90.00
_cell.angle_beta   90.00
_cell.angle_gamma   90.00
#
_symmetry.space_group_name_H-M   'P 1'
#
loop_
_entity.id
_entity.type
_entity.pdbx_description
1 polymer ?
#
loop_
_entity_poly.entity_id
_entity_poly.type
_entity_poly.pdbx_seq_one_letter_code
_entity_poly.pdbx_strand_id
1 'polypeptide(L)'
;MNRDQADRLGVRARAAEVTAARASAADDEVRLSARLVDDAVEVERARVTAAVVGADFPLVVLDAYWRAAAAAQVEEPGCGVAWWVLAGISRIEGRHGTFGGSEVDAAGNTTVRIIGIPLNGSNNTALIVDSDGGDLDADPVFDRAVGPMQFIPSTWARWGRDGDDNGVIDPHNLYDAAAAAAAYLCAAGPLTDEAGMIRAFLSYNRSQPYADAVLAQSRAYSRLPVP
;
A
#
# COMPACT_ATOMS: atom_id res chain seq x y z
N MET A 1 29.99 0.83 -66.05
CA MET A 1 29.27 0.07 -65.00
C MET A 1 27.78 0.19 -65.28
N ASN A 2 27.04 -0.92 -65.36
CA ASN A 2 25.61 -0.89 -65.73
C ASN A 2 24.75 -0.49 -64.52
N ARG A 3 23.65 0.26 -64.73
CA ARG A 3 22.79 0.82 -63.68
C ARG A 3 22.30 -0.25 -62.68
N ASP A 4 21.92 -1.41 -63.21
CA ASP A 4 21.49 -2.61 -62.47
C ASP A 4 22.56 -3.16 -61.49
N GLN A 5 23.84 -2.98 -61.82
CA GLN A 5 24.94 -3.43 -60.97
C GLN A 5 25.20 -2.46 -59.80
N ALA A 6 24.99 -1.17 -60.02
CA ALA A 6 25.07 -0.15 -58.97
C ALA A 6 23.89 -0.28 -57.98
N ASP A 7 22.69 -0.53 -58.48
CA ASP A 7 21.49 -0.72 -57.64
C ASP A 7 21.62 -1.97 -56.74
N ARG A 8 22.12 -3.09 -57.27
CA ARG A 8 22.38 -4.30 -56.47
C ARG A 8 23.43 -4.09 -55.37
N LEU A 9 24.46 -3.29 -55.63
CA LEU A 9 25.47 -2.95 -54.63
C LEU A 9 24.88 -2.06 -53.52
N GLY A 10 24.03 -1.09 -53.88
CA GLY A 10 23.30 -0.26 -52.92
C GLY A 10 22.38 -1.06 -52.01
N VAL A 11 21.61 -2.01 -52.57
CA VAL A 11 20.74 -2.90 -51.78
C VAL A 11 21.54 -3.79 -50.84
N ARG A 12 22.69 -4.34 -51.27
CA ARG A 12 23.56 -5.15 -50.41
C ARG A 12 24.18 -4.35 -49.26
N ALA A 13 24.66 -3.14 -49.54
CA ALA A 13 25.18 -2.26 -48.50
C ALA A 13 24.09 -1.95 -47.46
N ARG A 14 22.88 -1.63 -47.91
CA ARG A 14 21.74 -1.38 -47.01
C ARG A 14 21.34 -2.62 -46.21
N ALA A 15 21.37 -3.80 -46.81
CA ALA A 15 21.10 -5.05 -46.11
C ALA A 15 22.17 -5.36 -45.03
N ALA A 16 23.44 -5.07 -45.31
CA ALA A 16 24.52 -5.21 -44.34
C ALA A 16 24.36 -4.23 -43.16
N GLU A 17 24.03 -2.96 -43.44
CA GLU A 17 23.71 -1.96 -42.41
C GLU A 17 22.55 -2.42 -41.51
N VAL A 18 21.46 -2.91 -42.12
CA VAL A 18 20.30 -3.42 -41.36
C VAL A 18 20.68 -4.64 -40.53
N THR A 19 21.53 -5.52 -41.05
CA THR A 19 21.99 -6.71 -40.31
C THR A 19 22.85 -6.33 -39.11
N ALA A 20 23.79 -5.39 -39.30
CA ALA A 20 24.62 -4.87 -38.22
C ALA A 20 23.79 -4.14 -37.16
N ALA A 21 22.82 -3.32 -37.58
CA ALA A 21 21.90 -2.64 -36.66
C ALA A 21 21.06 -3.63 -35.85
N ARG A 22 20.58 -4.72 -36.47
CA ARG A 22 19.85 -5.79 -35.76
C ARG A 22 20.74 -6.52 -34.74
N ALA A 23 21.98 -6.81 -35.08
CA ALA A 23 22.92 -7.42 -34.15
C ALA A 23 23.18 -6.52 -32.94
N SER A 24 23.44 -5.23 -33.17
CA SER A 24 23.59 -4.25 -32.09
C SER A 24 22.33 -4.15 -31.22
N ALA A 25 21.14 -4.16 -31.82
CA ALA A 25 19.89 -4.12 -31.07
C ALA A 25 19.70 -5.37 -30.19
N ALA A 26 20.08 -6.56 -30.68
CA ALA A 26 20.03 -7.79 -29.90
C ALA A 26 21.03 -7.78 -28.73
N ASP A 27 22.24 -7.27 -28.95
CA ASP A 27 23.24 -7.11 -27.88
C ASP A 27 22.78 -6.08 -26.83
N ASP A 28 22.15 -4.99 -27.27
CA ASP A 28 21.56 -3.98 -26.40
C ASP A 28 20.39 -4.55 -25.58
N GLU A 29 19.50 -5.33 -26.19
CA GLU A 29 18.39 -6.00 -25.52
C GLU A 29 18.91 -6.89 -24.39
N VAL A 30 19.88 -7.77 -24.68
CA VAL A 30 20.48 -8.65 -23.65
C VAL A 30 21.09 -7.84 -22.50
N ARG A 31 21.84 -6.77 -22.82
CA ARG A 31 22.48 -5.93 -21.81
C ARG A 31 21.47 -5.18 -20.95
N LEU A 32 20.43 -4.63 -21.57
CA LEU A 32 19.40 -3.85 -20.86
C LEU A 32 18.50 -4.76 -20.03
N SER A 33 18.12 -5.93 -20.52
CA SER A 33 17.36 -6.91 -19.73
C SER A 33 18.09 -7.34 -18.47
N ALA A 34 19.41 -7.57 -18.54
CA ALA A 34 20.21 -7.89 -17.35
C ALA A 34 20.23 -6.74 -16.34
N ARG A 35 20.47 -5.50 -16.81
CA ARG A 35 20.46 -4.31 -15.96
C ARG A 35 19.11 -4.08 -15.28
N LEU A 36 18.01 -4.28 -16.00
CA LEU A 36 16.66 -4.15 -15.44
C LEU A 36 16.42 -5.08 -14.25
N VAL A 37 16.98 -6.30 -14.27
CA VAL A 37 16.88 -7.24 -13.15
C VAL A 37 17.68 -6.72 -11.95
N ASP A 38 18.91 -6.26 -12.16
CA ASP A 38 19.76 -5.73 -11.09
C ASP A 38 19.16 -4.46 -10.47
N ASP A 39 18.71 -3.52 -11.31
CA ASP A 39 18.07 -2.27 -10.90
C ASP A 39 16.78 -2.54 -10.11
N ALA A 40 15.98 -3.54 -10.51
CA ALA A 40 14.76 -3.91 -9.80
C ALA A 40 15.06 -4.40 -8.37
N VAL A 41 16.10 -5.21 -8.18
CA VAL A 41 16.53 -5.67 -6.84
C VAL A 41 17.03 -4.51 -5.98
N GLU A 42 17.75 -3.56 -6.59
CA GLU A 42 18.21 -2.36 -5.88
C GLU A 42 17.04 -1.48 -5.42
N VAL A 43 16.06 -1.26 -6.30
CA VAL A 43 14.83 -0.52 -5.98
C VAL A 43 14.05 -1.19 -4.85
N GLU A 44 13.84 -2.50 -4.93
CA GLU A 44 13.15 -3.28 -3.88
C GLU A 44 13.84 -3.11 -2.53
N ARG A 45 15.16 -3.28 -2.49
CA ARG A 45 15.94 -3.07 -1.26
C ARG A 45 15.82 -1.64 -0.75
N ALA A 46 15.89 -0.65 -1.63
CA ALA A 46 15.79 0.76 -1.26
C ALA A 46 14.41 1.08 -0.64
N ARG A 47 13.32 0.50 -1.15
CA ARG A 47 11.96 0.71 -0.62
C ARG A 47 11.80 0.24 0.84
N VAL A 48 12.39 -0.90 1.21
CA VAL A 48 12.33 -1.42 2.60
C VAL A 48 13.31 -0.70 3.52
N THR A 49 14.52 -0.38 3.03
CA THR A 49 15.61 0.10 3.89
C THR A 49 15.66 1.63 4.04
N ALA A 50 15.01 2.38 3.15
CA ALA A 50 14.95 3.83 3.22
C ALA A 50 14.13 4.26 4.45
N ALA A 51 14.81 4.85 5.43
CA ALA A 51 14.17 5.45 6.59
C ALA A 51 13.52 6.79 6.23
N VAL A 52 12.34 7.05 6.79
CA VAL A 52 11.71 8.37 6.76
C VAL A 52 12.12 9.11 8.03
N VAL A 53 12.80 10.25 7.87
CA VAL A 53 13.36 11.00 9.02
C VAL A 53 12.25 11.38 10.01
N GLY A 54 12.36 10.88 11.23
CA GLY A 54 11.41 11.14 12.32
C GLY A 54 10.17 10.24 12.34
N ALA A 55 9.97 9.39 11.33
CA ALA A 55 8.97 8.33 11.38
C ALA A 55 9.55 7.05 11.99
N ASP A 56 8.67 6.19 12.50
CA ASP A 56 8.99 4.87 13.01
C ASP A 56 8.65 3.76 12.01
N PHE A 57 8.69 4.09 10.72
CA PHE A 57 8.41 3.19 9.61
C PHE A 57 9.26 3.54 8.37
N PRO A 58 9.48 2.58 7.45
CA PRO A 58 10.24 2.80 6.22
C PRO A 58 9.46 3.54 5.13
N LEU A 59 10.15 3.92 4.06
CA LEU A 59 9.58 4.67 2.93
C LEU A 59 8.43 3.92 2.24
N VAL A 60 8.49 2.59 2.13
CA VAL A 60 7.37 1.79 1.57
C VAL A 60 6.07 2.00 2.35
N VAL A 61 6.15 2.15 3.67
CA VAL A 61 4.98 2.42 4.52
C VAL A 61 4.41 3.81 4.25
N LEU A 62 5.29 4.81 4.14
CA LEU A 62 4.88 6.17 3.80
C LEU A 62 4.20 6.23 2.42
N ASP A 63 4.79 5.57 1.43
CA ASP A 63 4.27 5.51 0.05
C ASP A 63 2.85 4.93 0.02
N ALA A 64 2.58 3.86 0.79
CA ALA A 64 1.23 3.31 0.92
C ALA A 64 0.20 4.34 1.43
N TYR A 65 0.52 5.06 2.50
CA TYR A 65 -0.37 6.11 3.02
C TYR A 65 -0.52 7.29 2.06
N TRP A 66 0.55 7.66 1.37
CA TRP A 66 0.54 8.74 0.40
C TRP A 66 -0.37 8.43 -0.79
N ARG A 67 -0.22 7.24 -1.36
CA ARG A 67 -1.05 6.77 -2.49
C ARG A 67 -2.51 6.65 -2.09
N ALA A 68 -2.80 6.07 -0.93
CA ALA A 68 -4.16 5.97 -0.43
C ALA A 68 -4.83 7.34 -0.27
N ALA A 69 -4.13 8.32 0.30
CA ALA A 69 -4.64 9.69 0.41
C ALA A 69 -4.85 10.36 -0.96
N ALA A 70 -3.91 10.17 -1.89
CA ALA A 70 -4.02 10.71 -3.25
C ALA A 70 -5.20 10.09 -4.02
N ALA A 71 -5.39 8.78 -3.92
CA ALA A 71 -6.52 8.07 -4.53
C ALA A 71 -7.85 8.57 -3.94
N ALA A 72 -7.94 8.67 -2.61
CA ALA A 72 -9.13 9.18 -1.94
C ALA A 72 -9.46 10.64 -2.33
N GLN A 73 -8.46 11.48 -2.59
CA GLN A 73 -8.68 12.84 -3.07
C GLN A 73 -9.27 12.91 -4.48
N VAL A 74 -9.01 11.89 -5.31
CA VAL A 74 -9.61 11.75 -6.65
C VAL A 74 -11.03 11.19 -6.54
N GLU A 75 -11.23 10.15 -5.74
CA GLU A 75 -12.52 9.47 -5.59
C GLU A 75 -13.54 10.31 -4.80
N GLU A 76 -13.11 10.94 -3.71
CA GLU A 76 -13.95 11.70 -2.77
C GLU A 76 -13.31 13.08 -2.49
N PRO A 77 -13.37 14.04 -3.44
CA PRO A 77 -12.61 15.30 -3.35
C PRO A 77 -12.93 16.18 -2.13
N GLY A 78 -14.11 16.00 -1.51
CA GLY A 78 -14.54 16.70 -0.31
C GLY A 78 -14.08 16.06 1.01
N CYS A 79 -13.42 14.90 0.95
CA CYS A 79 -12.99 14.15 2.12
C CYS A 79 -11.80 14.81 2.83
N GLY A 80 -10.72 15.09 2.10
CA GLY A 80 -9.51 15.70 2.66
C GLY A 80 -8.73 14.79 3.63
N VAL A 81 -8.82 13.46 3.48
CA VAL A 81 -7.98 12.53 4.25
C VAL A 81 -6.51 12.72 3.86
N ALA A 82 -5.64 12.93 4.84
CA ALA A 82 -4.21 13.10 4.64
C ALA A 82 -3.43 11.83 5.02
N TRP A 83 -2.25 11.63 4.44
CA TRP A 83 -1.40 10.45 4.72
C TRP A 83 -1.13 10.25 6.22
N TRP A 84 -0.95 11.34 6.97
CA TRP A 84 -0.64 11.29 8.40
C TRP A 84 -1.84 10.85 9.25
N VAL A 85 -3.07 10.98 8.74
CA VAL A 85 -4.29 10.42 9.36
C VAL A 85 -4.23 8.90 9.31
N LEU A 86 -3.90 8.35 8.14
CA LEU A 86 -3.77 6.90 7.92
C LEU A 86 -2.61 6.33 8.73
N ALA A 87 -1.48 7.04 8.78
CA ALA A 87 -0.35 6.67 9.63
C ALA A 87 -0.76 6.63 11.12
N GLY A 88 -1.52 7.62 11.58
CA GLY A 88 -2.02 7.67 12.96
C GLY A 88 -2.86 6.44 13.33
N ILE A 89 -3.76 6.00 12.45
CA ILE A 89 -4.58 4.79 12.67
C ILE A 89 -3.68 3.55 12.67
N SER A 90 -2.88 3.35 11.63
CA SER A 90 -2.05 2.16 11.50
C SER A 90 -1.03 2.01 12.62
N ARG A 91 -0.59 3.13 13.22
CA ARG A 91 0.27 3.12 14.42
C ARG A 91 -0.42 2.47 15.61
N ILE A 92 -1.68 2.84 15.85
CA ILE A 92 -2.47 2.34 16.98
C ILE A 92 -2.92 0.90 16.74
N GLU A 93 -3.32 0.57 15.51
CA GLU A 93 -3.89 -0.72 15.15
C GLU A 93 -2.82 -1.80 14.97
N GLY A 94 -1.86 -1.59 14.06
CA GLY A 94 -0.93 -2.63 13.63
C GLY A 94 0.55 -2.26 13.75
N ARG A 95 0.87 -1.13 14.38
CA ARG A 95 2.23 -0.54 14.43
C ARG A 95 2.87 -0.50 13.04
N HIS A 96 2.13 -0.01 12.05
CA HIS A 96 2.61 0.08 10.66
C HIS A 96 3.00 -1.26 10.03
N GLY A 97 2.34 -2.36 10.43
CA GLY A 97 2.66 -3.70 9.94
C GLY A 97 3.76 -4.41 10.72
N THR A 98 4.20 -3.87 11.87
CA THR A 98 5.24 -4.48 12.70
C THR A 98 4.74 -5.17 13.97
N PHE A 99 3.42 -5.17 14.19
CA PHE A 99 2.84 -5.87 15.33
C PHE A 99 3.16 -7.37 15.29
N GLY A 100 3.40 -7.96 16.47
CA GLY A 100 3.72 -9.39 16.59
C GLY A 100 5.09 -9.81 16.06
N GLY A 101 5.99 -8.86 15.80
CA GLY A 101 7.30 -9.14 15.19
C GLY A 101 7.27 -9.28 13.68
N SER A 102 6.16 -8.87 13.04
CA SER A 102 6.07 -8.73 11.59
C SER A 102 6.99 -7.62 11.08
N GLU A 103 7.29 -7.66 9.80
CA GLU A 103 7.94 -6.61 9.03
C GLU A 103 7.11 -6.34 7.77
N VAL A 104 7.44 -5.29 7.02
CA VAL A 104 6.79 -4.95 5.74
C VAL A 104 7.82 -5.13 4.62
N ASP A 105 7.50 -5.96 3.63
CA ASP A 105 8.34 -6.13 2.43
C ASP A 105 8.18 -4.95 1.47
N ALA A 106 8.93 -4.91 0.36
CA ALA A 106 8.87 -3.75 -0.53
C ALA A 106 7.69 -3.76 -1.50
N ALA A 107 6.90 -4.84 -1.54
CA ALA A 107 5.56 -4.84 -2.10
C ALA A 107 4.49 -4.35 -1.09
N GLY A 108 4.87 -4.11 0.17
CA GLY A 108 3.96 -3.65 1.22
C GLY A 108 3.26 -4.77 1.98
N ASN A 109 3.61 -6.04 1.75
CA ASN A 109 3.03 -7.16 2.48
C ASN A 109 3.65 -7.27 3.87
N THR A 110 2.81 -7.62 4.85
CA THR A 110 3.30 -8.02 6.17
C THR A 110 3.92 -9.43 6.11
N THR A 111 5.11 -9.60 6.68
CA THR A 111 5.83 -10.90 6.67
C THR A 111 5.17 -11.96 7.55
N VAL A 112 4.36 -11.51 8.51
CA VAL A 112 3.51 -12.37 9.35
C VAL A 112 2.10 -11.81 9.33
N ARG A 113 1.11 -12.67 9.15
CA ARG A 113 -0.30 -12.27 9.23
C ARG A 113 -0.59 -11.67 10.60
N ILE A 114 -1.06 -10.43 10.62
CA ILE A 114 -1.43 -9.72 11.85
C ILE A 114 -2.90 -10.02 12.15
N ILE A 115 -3.14 -10.89 13.13
CA ILE A 115 -4.48 -11.30 13.54
C ILE A 115 -4.72 -10.90 14.99
N GLY A 116 -5.80 -10.16 15.23
CA GLY A 116 -6.23 -9.70 16.54
C GLY A 116 -6.80 -10.80 17.42
N ILE A 117 -7.24 -10.42 18.62
CA ILE A 117 -7.95 -11.32 19.53
C ILE A 117 -9.39 -11.59 19.02
N PRO A 118 -10.02 -12.71 19.40
CA PRO A 118 -11.44 -12.96 19.15
C PRO A 118 -12.33 -11.83 19.65
N LEU A 119 -13.24 -11.36 18.80
CA LEU A 119 -14.25 -10.37 19.19
C LEU A 119 -15.46 -11.09 19.79
N ASN A 120 -15.28 -11.71 20.96
CA ASN A 120 -16.27 -12.58 21.60
C ASN A 120 -17.07 -11.90 22.74
N GLY A 121 -17.01 -10.57 22.83
CA GLY A 121 -17.64 -9.79 23.91
C GLY A 121 -16.89 -9.81 25.26
N SER A 122 -15.78 -10.54 25.37
CA SER A 122 -14.88 -10.52 26.53
C SER A 122 -13.72 -9.55 26.31
N ASN A 123 -12.90 -9.27 27.34
CA ASN A 123 -11.76 -8.34 27.23
C ASN A 123 -12.09 -6.96 26.63
N ASN A 124 -13.33 -6.50 26.85
CA ASN A 124 -13.83 -5.22 26.33
C ASN A 124 -13.86 -5.15 24.78
N THR A 125 -13.96 -6.28 24.09
CA THR A 125 -14.24 -6.31 22.65
C THR A 125 -15.75 -6.25 22.39
N ALA A 126 -16.13 -5.88 21.18
CA ALA A 126 -17.47 -6.19 20.69
C ALA A 126 -17.68 -7.72 20.62
N LEU A 127 -18.94 -8.14 20.56
CA LEU A 127 -19.33 -9.51 20.18
C LEU A 127 -19.65 -9.52 18.68
N ILE A 128 -18.77 -10.11 17.89
CA ILE A 128 -18.89 -10.23 16.43
C ILE A 128 -18.68 -11.70 16.07
N VAL A 129 -19.73 -12.34 15.59
CA VAL A 129 -19.68 -13.72 15.10
C VAL A 129 -19.03 -13.77 13.73
N ASP A 130 -18.45 -14.92 13.38
CA ASP A 130 -17.83 -15.18 12.08
C ASP A 130 -18.70 -14.70 10.91
N SER A 131 -18.07 -14.02 9.95
CA SER A 131 -18.73 -13.46 8.77
C SER A 131 -18.17 -13.97 7.44
N ASP A 132 -17.07 -14.72 7.44
CA ASP A 132 -16.37 -15.18 6.24
C ASP A 132 -15.95 -16.65 6.27
N GLY A 133 -16.36 -17.42 7.29
CA GLY A 133 -15.98 -18.82 7.43
C GLY A 133 -14.56 -19.01 7.96
N GLY A 134 -13.94 -17.96 8.49
CA GLY A 134 -12.54 -17.93 8.91
C GLY A 134 -11.54 -17.72 7.77
N ASP A 135 -11.99 -17.24 6.60
CA ASP A 135 -11.15 -17.07 5.41
C ASP A 135 -10.02 -16.04 5.66
N LEU A 136 -10.30 -14.94 6.37
CA LEU A 136 -9.33 -13.89 6.63
C LEU A 136 -8.57 -14.05 7.95
N ASP A 137 -9.14 -14.70 8.95
CA ASP A 137 -8.57 -14.75 10.30
C ASP A 137 -8.39 -16.16 10.90
N ALA A 138 -8.77 -17.21 10.16
CA ALA A 138 -8.72 -18.61 10.56
C ALA A 138 -9.56 -18.93 11.82
N ASP A 139 -10.57 -18.13 12.16
CA ASP A 139 -11.50 -18.38 13.28
C ASP A 139 -12.95 -18.52 12.78
N PRO A 140 -13.48 -19.76 12.64
CA PRO A 140 -14.82 -19.98 12.11
C PRO A 140 -15.93 -19.76 13.17
N VAL A 141 -15.63 -19.06 14.27
CA VAL A 141 -16.59 -18.83 15.37
C VAL A 141 -16.81 -17.34 15.62
N PHE A 142 -15.72 -16.59 15.77
CA PHE A 142 -15.77 -15.14 16.01
C PHE A 142 -14.77 -14.44 15.11
N ASP A 143 -15.24 -13.37 14.45
CA ASP A 143 -14.36 -12.49 13.68
C ASP A 143 -13.25 -11.92 14.56
N ARG A 144 -12.09 -11.73 13.94
CA ARG A 144 -10.91 -11.08 14.49
C ARG A 144 -10.47 -9.97 13.55
N ALA A 145 -9.91 -8.91 14.12
CA ALA A 145 -9.33 -7.85 13.32
C ALA A 145 -8.09 -8.33 12.55
N VAL A 146 -7.99 -8.01 11.26
CA VAL A 146 -6.93 -8.49 10.35
C VAL A 146 -6.08 -7.35 9.78
N GLY A 147 -4.79 -7.63 9.64
CA GLY A 147 -3.85 -6.76 8.95
C GLY A 147 -3.38 -5.55 9.76
N PRO A 148 -2.54 -4.70 9.15
CA PRO A 148 -1.90 -3.55 9.79
C PRO A 148 -2.86 -2.38 10.10
N MET A 149 -4.08 -2.43 9.57
CA MET A 149 -5.18 -1.50 9.88
C MET A 149 -6.29 -2.17 10.72
N GLN A 150 -6.13 -3.45 11.10
CA GLN A 150 -7.06 -4.18 11.97
C GLN A 150 -8.53 -4.13 11.49
N PHE A 151 -8.76 -4.41 10.22
CA PHE A 151 -10.12 -4.52 9.68
C PHE A 151 -10.84 -5.75 10.20
N ILE A 152 -12.13 -5.62 10.53
CA ILE A 152 -13.01 -6.78 10.75
C ILE A 152 -13.37 -7.38 9.38
N PRO A 153 -13.44 -8.71 9.20
CA PRO A 153 -13.75 -9.37 7.92
C PRO A 153 -14.97 -8.80 7.19
N SER A 154 -16.09 -8.61 7.90
CA SER A 154 -17.29 -7.97 7.32
C SER A 154 -17.07 -6.53 6.85
N THR A 155 -16.21 -5.76 7.51
CA THR A 155 -15.80 -4.42 7.06
C THR A 155 -14.89 -4.53 5.83
N TRP A 156 -13.92 -5.45 5.85
CA TRP A 156 -13.03 -5.70 4.71
C TRP A 156 -13.80 -6.07 3.45
N ALA A 157 -14.81 -6.93 3.56
CA ALA A 157 -15.67 -7.32 2.43
C ALA A 157 -16.36 -6.14 1.73
N ARG A 158 -16.54 -5.00 2.43
CA ARG A 158 -17.16 -3.80 1.88
C ARG A 158 -16.15 -2.73 1.43
N TRP A 159 -15.03 -2.63 2.13
CA TRP A 159 -14.09 -1.51 1.98
C TRP A 159 -12.73 -1.90 1.43
N GLY A 160 -12.41 -3.19 1.35
CA GLY A 160 -11.18 -3.70 0.76
C GLY A 160 -11.00 -3.24 -0.67
N ARG A 161 -9.79 -2.80 -1.01
CA ARG A 161 -9.42 -2.22 -2.30
C ARG A 161 -8.00 -2.64 -2.65
N ASP A 162 -7.75 -2.79 -3.94
CA ASP A 162 -6.42 -2.98 -4.50
C ASP A 162 -5.74 -1.61 -4.54
N GLY A 163 -4.80 -1.37 -3.63
CA GLY A 163 -4.16 -0.08 -3.40
C GLY A 163 -2.81 0.07 -4.11
N ASP A 164 -2.23 -1.03 -4.59
CA ASP A 164 -0.98 -1.06 -5.37
C ASP A 164 -1.18 -1.47 -6.85
N ASP A 165 -2.43 -1.69 -7.27
CA ASP A 165 -2.87 -2.07 -8.61
C ASP A 165 -2.30 -3.43 -9.08
N ASN A 166 -2.07 -4.36 -8.15
CA ASN A 166 -1.48 -5.67 -8.46
C ASN A 166 -2.51 -6.76 -8.82
N GLY A 167 -3.81 -6.46 -8.70
CA GLY A 167 -4.94 -7.35 -8.98
C GLY A 167 -5.37 -8.23 -7.81
N VAL A 168 -4.79 -8.05 -6.62
CA VAL A 168 -5.10 -8.78 -5.38
C VAL A 168 -5.58 -7.78 -4.34
N ILE A 169 -6.57 -8.18 -3.54
CA ILE A 169 -7.08 -7.38 -2.42
C ILE A 169 -6.79 -8.16 -1.13
N ASP A 170 -5.70 -7.82 -0.45
CA ASP A 170 -5.21 -8.51 0.75
C ASP A 170 -5.16 -7.57 1.96
N PRO A 171 -5.89 -7.86 3.06
CA PRO A 171 -5.82 -7.03 4.26
C PRO A 171 -4.43 -7.02 4.90
N HIS A 172 -3.55 -7.96 4.56
CA HIS A 172 -2.17 -8.02 5.03
C HIS A 172 -1.18 -7.25 4.14
N ASN A 173 -1.66 -6.64 3.05
CA ASN A 173 -0.92 -5.65 2.26
C ASN A 173 -1.26 -4.23 2.74
N LEU A 174 -0.22 -3.43 2.99
CA LEU A 174 -0.36 -2.09 3.56
C LEU A 174 -0.96 -1.08 2.57
N TYR A 175 -0.72 -1.22 1.27
CA TYR A 175 -1.33 -0.37 0.24
C TYR A 175 -2.84 -0.59 0.21
N ASP A 176 -3.28 -1.84 0.17
CA ASP A 176 -4.69 -2.22 0.17
C ASP A 176 -5.38 -1.79 1.46
N ALA A 177 -4.76 -2.10 2.61
CA ALA A 177 -5.27 -1.72 3.92
C ALA A 177 -5.37 -0.19 4.06
N ALA A 178 -4.40 0.57 3.55
CA ALA A 178 -4.44 2.02 3.58
C ALA A 178 -5.53 2.59 2.66
N ALA A 179 -5.67 2.07 1.45
CA ALA A 179 -6.71 2.47 0.51
C ALA A 179 -8.12 2.20 1.07
N ALA A 180 -8.31 1.02 1.66
CA ALA A 180 -9.55 0.67 2.35
C ALA A 180 -9.85 1.61 3.52
N ALA A 181 -8.85 1.93 4.34
CA ALA A 181 -9.00 2.84 5.47
C ALA A 181 -9.35 4.26 5.02
N ALA A 182 -8.69 4.77 3.98
CA ALA A 182 -8.99 6.08 3.41
C ALA A 182 -10.44 6.16 2.94
N ALA A 183 -10.90 5.20 2.14
CA ALA A 183 -12.27 5.14 1.66
C ALA A 183 -13.29 5.04 2.80
N TYR A 184 -13.02 4.20 3.80
CA TYR A 184 -13.86 4.04 4.98
C TYR A 184 -14.02 5.36 5.75
N LEU A 185 -12.92 6.06 6.01
CA LEU A 185 -12.94 7.32 6.75
C LEU A 185 -13.67 8.41 5.95
N CYS A 186 -13.46 8.48 4.64
CA CYS A 186 -14.13 9.45 3.78
C CYS A 186 -15.66 9.28 3.80
N ALA A 187 -16.15 8.05 3.94
CA ALA A 187 -17.57 7.78 4.08
C ALA A 187 -18.16 8.29 5.42
N ALA A 188 -17.34 8.54 6.44
CA ALA A 188 -17.75 9.18 7.69
C ALA A 188 -17.84 10.73 7.59
N GLY A 189 -17.53 11.28 6.42
CA GLY A 189 -17.59 12.70 6.09
C GLY A 189 -16.22 13.38 6.05
N PRO A 190 -16.18 14.72 5.90
CA PRO A 190 -14.92 15.45 5.75
C PRO A 190 -14.00 15.32 6.96
N LEU A 191 -12.70 15.20 6.68
CA LEU A 191 -11.56 15.16 7.62
C LEU A 191 -10.70 16.43 7.53
N THR A 192 -11.24 17.51 6.97
CA THR A 192 -10.54 18.79 6.76
C THR A 192 -10.28 19.58 8.05
N ASP A 193 -10.87 19.15 9.17
CA ASP A 193 -10.64 19.70 10.50
C ASP A 193 -10.59 18.59 11.56
N GLU A 194 -10.17 18.96 12.77
CA GLU A 194 -10.02 18.04 13.88
C GLU A 194 -11.33 17.40 14.35
N ALA A 195 -12.43 18.15 14.29
CA ALA A 195 -13.73 17.60 14.64
C ALA A 195 -14.14 16.49 13.64
N GLY A 196 -13.87 16.69 12.36
CA GLY A 196 -14.04 15.71 11.30
C GLY A 196 -13.18 14.46 11.50
N MET A 197 -11.90 14.65 11.82
CA MET A 197 -10.98 13.56 12.13
C MET A 197 -11.46 12.74 13.34
N ILE A 198 -11.80 13.38 14.46
CA ILE A 198 -12.31 12.69 15.66
C ILE A 198 -13.58 11.90 15.32
N ARG A 199 -14.49 12.48 14.54
CA ARG A 199 -15.72 11.80 14.11
C ARG A 199 -15.42 10.54 13.31
N ALA A 200 -14.46 10.60 12.39
CA ALA A 200 -14.03 9.46 11.58
C ALA A 200 -13.27 8.39 12.42
N PHE A 201 -12.45 8.80 13.38
CA PHE A 201 -11.79 7.84 14.29
C PHE A 201 -12.80 7.12 15.18
N LEU A 202 -13.84 7.83 15.65
CA LEU A 202 -14.92 7.24 16.43
C LEU A 202 -15.82 6.31 15.62
N SER A 203 -15.91 6.48 14.28
CA SER A 203 -16.57 5.49 13.43
C SER A 203 -15.73 4.22 13.28
N TYR A 204 -14.40 4.37 13.18
CA TYR A 204 -13.46 3.25 13.15
C TYR A 204 -13.50 2.41 14.43
N ASN A 205 -13.45 3.08 15.60
CA ASN A 205 -13.61 2.46 16.90
C ASN A 205 -14.29 3.44 17.87
N ARG A 206 -15.45 3.05 18.42
CA ARG A 206 -16.31 3.89 19.25
C ARG A 206 -15.76 4.07 20.68
N SER A 207 -14.56 4.62 20.78
CA SER A 207 -13.81 4.83 22.02
C SER A 207 -13.12 6.20 21.98
N GLN A 208 -13.47 7.10 22.91
CA GLN A 208 -12.83 8.41 22.98
C GLN A 208 -11.31 8.31 23.25
N PRO A 209 -10.82 7.47 24.19
CA PRO A 209 -9.38 7.27 24.36
C PRO A 209 -8.67 6.80 23.09
N TYR A 210 -9.32 5.99 22.26
CA TYR A 210 -8.79 5.59 20.96
C TYR A 210 -8.69 6.79 20.01
N ALA A 211 -9.78 7.55 19.83
CA ALA A 211 -9.79 8.71 18.94
C ALA A 211 -8.74 9.75 19.34
N ASP A 212 -8.57 9.99 20.65
CA ASP A 212 -7.55 10.89 21.17
C ASP A 212 -6.13 10.38 20.89
N ALA A 213 -5.89 9.08 21.03
CA ALA A 213 -4.60 8.46 20.75
C ALA A 213 -4.26 8.53 19.25
N VAL A 214 -5.20 8.20 18.38
CA VAL A 214 -5.02 8.29 16.92
C VAL A 214 -4.77 9.73 16.49
N LEU A 215 -5.53 10.69 17.02
CA LEU A 215 -5.33 12.11 16.73
C LEU A 215 -3.96 12.60 17.21
N ALA A 216 -3.49 12.16 18.38
CA ALA A 216 -2.17 12.50 18.89
C ALA A 216 -1.06 11.96 17.97
N GLN A 217 -1.15 10.71 17.51
CA GLN A 217 -0.20 10.13 16.54
C GLN A 217 -0.27 10.88 15.19
N SER A 218 -1.48 11.13 14.70
CA SER A 218 -1.73 11.88 13.46
C SER A 218 -1.04 13.24 13.47
N ARG A 219 -1.18 14.00 14.56
CA ARG A 219 -0.50 15.29 14.78
C ARG A 219 1.02 15.17 14.91
N ALA A 220 1.53 14.03 15.38
CA ALA A 220 2.97 13.81 15.44
C ALA A 220 3.52 13.60 14.02
N TYR A 221 2.88 12.76 13.21
CA TYR A 221 3.26 12.52 11.82
C TYR A 221 3.08 13.75 10.93
N SER A 222 2.03 14.56 11.14
CA SER A 222 1.79 15.78 10.35
C SER A 222 2.88 16.84 10.47
N ARG A 223 3.78 16.71 11.47
CA ARG A 223 4.92 17.61 11.68
C ARG A 223 6.21 17.12 11.04
N LEU A 224 6.21 15.91 10.47
CA LEU A 224 7.39 15.40 9.78
C LEU A 224 7.64 16.20 8.50
N PRO A 225 8.90 16.51 8.17
CA PRO A 225 9.28 17.24 6.97
C PRO A 225 9.27 16.32 5.76
N VAL A 226 8.13 15.69 5.50
CA VAL A 226 7.89 14.83 4.35
C VAL A 226 7.23 15.71 3.27
N PRO A 227 7.77 15.72 2.03
CA PRO A 227 7.21 16.51 0.93
C PRO A 227 5.75 16.16 0.70
#